data_AF-A0A850L1I5-F1
#
_entry.id   AF-A0A850L1I5-F1
#
_cell.length_a   1.000
_cell.length_b   1.000
_cell.length_c   1.000
_cell.angle_alpha   90.00
_cell.angle_beta   90.00
_cell.angle_gamma   90.00
#
_symmetry.space_group_name_H-M   'P 1'
#
loop_
_entity.id
_entity.type
_entity.pdbx_description
1 polymer ?
#
loop_
_entity_poly.entity_id
_entity_poly.type
_entity_poly.pdbx_seq_one_letter_code
_entity_poly.pdbx_strand_id
1 'polypeptide(L)'
;MTKNVTTEQTQLIVDWSAVLWSGFLAAVLTLPVLFFIFPYAVNTDTNTIIQYWSSLLLGVSVITIPASFSVSLALVACVVHIILTLVLTAFIASVFHRWGLVIGIAGGALVGLCYYAINIYSVTYFFNWMFQLEGIWFLLFNLFTGALAGGLYEALEREQWSDKKSAQLRGLPH
;
A
#
# COMPACT_ATOMS: atom_id res chain seq x y z
N MET A 1 18.67 -44.28 21.58
CA MET A 1 17.25 -44.09 21.26
C MET A 1 17.04 -42.60 20.97
N THR A 2 17.14 -42.23 19.70
CA THR A 2 17.07 -40.84 19.21
C THR A 2 15.63 -40.36 19.20
N LYS A 3 15.32 -39.28 19.91
CA LYS A 3 14.01 -38.62 19.82
C LYS A 3 13.87 -38.03 18.41
N ASN A 4 13.02 -38.62 17.58
CA ASN A 4 12.58 -38.01 16.33
C ASN A 4 11.73 -36.78 16.69
N VAL A 5 12.33 -35.60 16.63
CA VAL A 5 11.60 -34.33 16.66
C VAL A 5 10.92 -34.20 15.31
N THR A 6 9.66 -34.60 15.22
CA THR A 6 8.82 -34.24 14.07
C THR A 6 8.67 -32.73 14.09
N THR A 7 9.37 -32.03 13.21
CA THR A 7 9.15 -30.62 12.94
C THR A 7 7.73 -30.47 12.40
N GLU A 8 6.78 -30.20 13.30
CA GLU A 8 5.43 -29.78 12.92
C GLU A 8 5.56 -28.59 11.98
N GLN A 9 5.16 -28.79 10.73
CA GLN A 9 5.07 -27.72 9.74
C GLN A 9 3.91 -26.81 10.13
N THR A 10 4.14 -25.88 11.04
CA THR A 10 3.28 -24.74 11.29
C THR A 10 3.30 -23.88 10.03
N GLN A 11 2.24 -23.97 9.23
CA GLN A 11 2.08 -23.03 8.12
C GLN A 11 1.66 -21.68 8.69
N LEU A 12 2.49 -20.68 8.41
CA LEU A 12 2.26 -19.29 8.75
C LEU A 12 1.26 -18.72 7.74
N ILE A 13 0.08 -18.35 8.23
CA ILE A 13 -1.01 -17.82 7.41
C ILE A 13 -1.00 -16.31 7.57
N VAL A 14 -0.92 -15.59 6.45
CA VAL A 14 -1.08 -14.14 6.42
C VAL A 14 -2.45 -13.76 6.96
N ASP A 15 -2.49 -12.85 7.94
CA ASP A 15 -3.75 -12.32 8.45
C ASP A 15 -4.31 -11.28 7.45
N TRP A 16 -5.14 -11.77 6.53
CA TRP A 16 -5.80 -10.94 5.52
C TRP A 16 -6.69 -9.85 6.12
N SER A 17 -7.22 -10.04 7.33
CA SER A 17 -7.96 -8.98 8.03
C SER A 17 -7.01 -7.86 8.45
N ALA A 18 -5.83 -8.21 8.97
CA ALA A 18 -4.81 -7.22 9.29
C ALA A 18 -4.35 -6.45 8.04
N VAL A 19 -4.18 -7.13 6.90
CA VAL A 19 -3.86 -6.48 5.60
C VAL A 19 -4.90 -5.43 5.22
N LEU A 20 -6.19 -5.78 5.28
CA LEU A 20 -7.28 -4.87 4.89
C LEU A 20 -7.34 -3.65 5.82
N TRP A 21 -7.29 -3.86 7.14
CA TRP A 21 -7.37 -2.77 8.11
C TRP A 21 -6.13 -1.87 8.10
N SER A 22 -4.93 -2.45 8.02
CA SER A 22 -3.69 -1.67 7.94
C SER A 22 -3.59 -0.87 6.65
N GLY A 23 -3.96 -1.47 5.50
CA GLY A 23 -3.95 -0.76 4.23
C GLY A 23 -5.00 0.35 4.15
N PHE A 24 -6.20 0.11 4.66
CA PHE A 24 -7.22 1.15 4.76
C PHE A 24 -6.79 2.30 5.67
N LEU A 25 -6.25 1.99 6.85
CA LEU A 25 -5.79 3.01 7.80
C LEU A 25 -4.59 3.79 7.25
N ALA A 26 -3.63 3.11 6.61
CA ALA A 26 -2.51 3.75 5.92
C ALA A 26 -3.00 4.71 4.82
N ALA A 27 -4.01 4.30 4.04
CA ALA A 27 -4.58 5.14 3.00
C ALA A 27 -5.21 6.39 3.60
N VAL A 28 -6.09 6.23 4.61
CA VAL A 28 -6.79 7.36 5.25
C VAL A 28 -5.79 8.35 5.88
N LEU A 29 -4.75 7.84 6.54
CA LEU A 29 -3.73 8.69 7.18
C LEU A 29 -2.83 9.42 6.17
N THR A 30 -2.66 8.87 4.96
CA THR A 30 -1.85 9.49 3.90
C THR A 30 -2.64 10.42 3.00
N LEU A 31 -3.98 10.40 3.02
CA LEU A 31 -4.80 11.35 2.24
C LEU A 31 -4.51 12.83 2.55
N PRO A 32 -4.38 13.27 3.81
CA PRO A 32 -4.02 14.66 4.09
C PRO A 32 -2.62 15.02 3.58
N VAL A 33 -1.70 14.05 3.63
CA VAL A 33 -0.36 14.23 3.07
C VAL A 33 -0.46 14.40 1.56
N LEU A 34 -1.25 13.56 0.90
CA LEU A 34 -1.44 13.59 -0.55
C LEU A 34 -2.09 14.88 -1.05
N PHE A 35 -3.16 15.35 -0.42
CA PHE A 35 -3.95 16.47 -0.96
C PHE A 35 -3.57 17.85 -0.41
N PHE A 36 -2.80 17.93 0.68
CA PHE A 36 -2.38 19.20 1.26
C PHE A 36 -0.87 19.36 1.32
N ILE A 37 -0.16 18.39 1.90
CA ILE A 37 1.30 18.51 2.11
C ILE A 37 2.05 18.37 0.79
N PHE A 38 1.71 17.37 -0.02
CA PHE A 38 2.37 17.07 -1.28
C PHE A 38 2.21 18.20 -2.32
N PRO A 39 1.00 18.70 -2.63
CA PRO A 39 0.84 19.83 -3.55
C PRO A 39 1.59 21.08 -3.09
N TYR A 40 1.58 21.37 -1.78
CA TYR A 40 2.38 22.45 -1.21
C TYR A 40 3.88 22.24 -1.46
N ALA A 41 4.40 21.02 -1.22
CA ALA A 41 5.82 20.70 -1.39
C ALA A 41 6.30 20.80 -2.84
N VAL A 42 5.43 20.50 -3.81
CA VAL A 42 5.75 20.57 -5.25
C VAL A 42 5.30 21.89 -5.90
N ASN A 43 4.85 22.88 -5.11
CA ASN A 43 4.36 24.18 -5.58
C ASN A 43 3.25 24.07 -6.65
N THR A 44 2.25 23.22 -6.41
CA THR A 44 1.08 23.06 -7.28
C THR A 44 -0.23 23.13 -6.49
N ASP A 45 -1.34 23.28 -7.20
CA ASP A 45 -2.67 23.33 -6.60
C ASP A 45 -3.16 21.94 -6.19
N THR A 46 -3.90 21.85 -5.08
CA THR A 46 -4.55 20.61 -4.64
C THR A 46 -5.45 20.01 -5.73
N ASN A 47 -6.14 20.84 -6.51
CA ASN A 47 -7.00 20.38 -7.60
C ASN A 47 -6.21 19.66 -8.69
N THR A 48 -4.99 20.12 -8.98
CA THR A 48 -4.09 19.48 -9.94
C THR A 48 -3.76 18.06 -9.47
N ILE A 49 -3.41 17.89 -8.19
CA ILE A 49 -3.12 16.56 -7.63
C ILE A 49 -4.36 15.65 -7.65
N ILE A 50 -5.54 16.18 -7.32
CA ILE A 50 -6.80 15.44 -7.43
C ILE A 50 -7.03 14.94 -8.86
N GLN A 51 -6.83 15.79 -9.86
CA GLN A 51 -6.97 15.43 -11.27
C GLN A 51 -5.94 14.37 -11.70
N TYR A 52 -4.68 14.48 -11.27
CA TYR A 52 -3.66 13.46 -11.52
C TYR A 52 -4.07 12.10 -10.94
N TRP A 53 -4.49 12.03 -9.68
CA TRP A 53 -4.91 10.75 -9.09
C TRP A 53 -6.17 10.18 -9.72
N SER A 54 -7.16 11.02 -10.04
CA SER A 54 -8.39 10.56 -10.68
C SER A 54 -8.19 10.17 -12.14
N SER A 55 -7.21 10.74 -12.83
CA SER A 55 -6.85 10.38 -14.21
C SER A 55 -6.35 8.94 -14.36
N LEU A 56 -5.86 8.31 -13.29
CA LEU A 56 -5.46 6.89 -13.31
C LEU A 56 -6.64 5.97 -13.63
N LEU A 57 -7.87 6.37 -13.26
CA LEU A 57 -9.08 5.62 -13.56
C LEU A 57 -9.87 6.23 -14.74
N LEU A 58 -9.92 7.55 -14.85
CA LEU A 58 -10.76 8.26 -15.82
C LEU A 58 -10.03 8.68 -17.11
N GLY A 59 -8.70 8.52 -17.14
CA GLY A 59 -7.85 8.95 -18.26
C GLY A 59 -7.44 10.41 -18.20
N VAL A 60 -6.52 10.80 -19.09
CA VAL A 60 -5.87 12.12 -19.13
C VAL A 60 -6.83 13.29 -19.38
N SER A 61 -8.01 13.04 -19.95
CA SER A 61 -8.98 14.09 -20.31
C SER A 61 -9.55 14.86 -19.11
N VAL A 62 -9.38 14.35 -17.88
CA VAL A 62 -9.80 15.05 -16.66
C VAL A 62 -8.80 16.08 -16.17
N ILE A 63 -7.58 16.08 -16.71
CA ILE A 63 -6.52 17.03 -16.37
C ILE A 63 -6.75 18.32 -17.18
N THR A 64 -7.06 19.41 -16.49
CA THR A 64 -7.35 20.73 -17.06
C THR A 64 -6.34 21.76 -16.58
N ILE A 65 -6.04 22.75 -17.42
CA ILE A 65 -5.17 23.88 -17.08
C ILE A 65 -5.98 25.17 -17.35
N PRO A 66 -6.38 25.94 -16.33
CA PRO A 66 -6.17 25.71 -14.89
C PRO A 66 -7.04 24.56 -14.33
N ALA A 67 -6.61 23.98 -13.21
CA ALA A 67 -7.32 22.88 -12.55
C ALA A 67 -8.53 23.38 -11.74
N SER A 68 -9.73 22.93 -12.08
CA SER A 68 -10.97 23.24 -11.36
C SER A 68 -11.30 22.18 -10.31
N PHE A 69 -11.84 22.60 -9.16
CA PHE A 69 -12.35 21.68 -8.14
C PHE A 69 -13.59 20.93 -8.63
N SER A 70 -13.62 19.63 -8.37
CA SER A 70 -14.79 18.77 -8.59
C SER A 70 -14.87 17.72 -7.49
N VAL A 71 -16.01 17.66 -6.81
CA VAL A 71 -16.27 16.67 -5.75
C VAL A 71 -16.17 15.25 -6.31
N SER A 72 -16.65 15.02 -7.55
CA SER A 72 -16.56 13.71 -8.18
C SER A 72 -15.11 13.29 -8.41
N LEU A 73 -14.25 14.20 -8.86
CA LEU A 73 -12.83 13.89 -9.06
C LEU A 73 -12.12 13.65 -7.73
N ALA A 74 -12.46 14.41 -6.69
CA ALA A 74 -11.92 14.20 -5.34
C ALA A 74 -12.27 12.80 -4.80
N LEU A 75 -13.53 12.36 -4.97
CA LEU A 75 -13.95 11.01 -4.55
C LEU A 75 -13.21 9.91 -5.33
N VAL A 76 -13.09 10.07 -6.65
CA VAL A 76 -12.34 9.10 -7.48
C VAL A 76 -10.87 9.05 -7.07
N ALA A 77 -10.24 10.20 -6.81
CA ALA A 77 -8.86 10.27 -6.35
C ALA A 77 -8.67 9.56 -5.00
N CYS A 78 -9.60 9.74 -4.05
CA CYS A 78 -9.60 9.00 -2.78
C CYS A 78 -9.70 7.48 -3.00
N VAL A 79 -10.63 7.03 -3.85
CA VAL A 79 -10.82 5.60 -4.15
C VAL A 79 -9.56 5.00 -4.78
N VAL A 80 -8.97 5.67 -5.77
CA VAL A 80 -7.72 5.24 -6.41
C VAL A 80 -6.61 5.12 -5.36
N HIS A 81 -6.44 6.14 -4.50
CA HIS A 81 -5.42 6.11 -3.45
C HIS A 81 -5.61 4.97 -2.45
N ILE A 82 -6.84 4.71 -2.03
CA ILE A 82 -7.18 3.61 -1.13
C ILE A 82 -6.87 2.26 -1.78
N ILE A 83 -7.27 2.05 -3.04
CA ILE A 83 -7.01 0.80 -3.76
C ILE A 83 -5.51 0.56 -3.91
N LEU A 84 -4.75 1.56 -4.35
CA LEU A 84 -3.30 1.44 -4.51
C LEU A 84 -2.60 1.14 -3.19
N THR A 85 -3.02 1.79 -2.11
CA THR A 85 -2.45 1.55 -0.78
C THR A 85 -2.79 0.15 -0.26
N LEU A 86 -4.02 -0.34 -0.48
CA LEU A 86 -4.39 -1.73 -0.13
C LEU A 86 -3.56 -2.76 -0.88
N VAL A 87 -3.36 -2.56 -2.19
CA VAL A 87 -2.51 -3.43 -3.02
C VAL A 87 -1.07 -3.40 -2.52
N LEU A 88 -0.54 -2.22 -2.21
CA LEU A 88 0.80 -2.05 -1.64
C LEU A 88 0.93 -2.79 -0.30
N THR A 89 -0.02 -2.63 0.61
CA THR A 89 -0.01 -3.32 1.91
C THR A 89 -0.09 -4.83 1.76
N ALA A 90 -0.95 -5.33 0.87
CA ALA A 90 -1.04 -6.77 0.60
C ALA A 90 0.27 -7.33 0.07
N PHE A 91 0.95 -6.57 -0.80
CA PHE A 91 2.28 -6.93 -1.29
C PHE A 91 3.33 -6.94 -0.16
N ILE A 92 3.36 -5.90 0.69
CA ILE A 92 4.27 -5.82 1.85
C ILE A 92 4.06 -7.01 2.79
N ALA A 93 2.80 -7.28 3.16
CA ALA A 93 2.43 -8.39 4.05
C ALA A 93 2.85 -9.76 3.50
N SER A 94 2.77 -9.94 2.18
CA SER A 94 3.19 -11.18 1.52
C SER A 94 4.71 -11.41 1.56
N VAL A 95 5.52 -10.35 1.68
CA VAL A 95 6.99 -10.42 1.63
C VAL A 95 7.62 -10.39 3.02
N PHE A 96 7.12 -9.54 3.93
CA PHE A 96 7.80 -9.19 5.19
C PHE A 96 7.12 -9.72 6.46
N HIS A 97 6.24 -10.71 6.34
CA HIS A 97 5.49 -11.28 7.47
C HIS A 97 6.38 -11.73 8.65
N ARG A 98 6.12 -11.19 9.85
CA ARG A 98 6.70 -11.55 11.17
C ARG A 98 8.18 -11.25 11.40
N TRP A 99 8.70 -10.21 10.78
CA TRP A 99 10.07 -9.74 11.07
C TRP A 99 10.09 -8.67 12.18
N GLY A 100 8.93 -8.32 12.73
CA GLY A 100 8.76 -7.34 13.79
C GLY A 100 8.66 -5.90 13.27
N LEU A 101 8.17 -5.01 14.14
CA LEU A 101 7.76 -3.64 13.76
C LEU A 101 8.84 -2.85 13.00
N VAL A 102 10.10 -2.91 13.45
CA VAL A 102 11.21 -2.17 12.81
C VAL A 102 11.44 -2.66 11.38
N ILE A 103 11.38 -3.98 11.18
CA ILE A 103 11.57 -4.57 9.84
C ILE A 103 10.32 -4.34 8.98
N GLY A 104 9.12 -4.35 9.56
CA GLY A 104 7.89 -3.97 8.86
C GLY A 104 7.94 -2.54 8.33
N ILE A 105 8.40 -1.58 9.16
CA ILE A 105 8.57 -0.17 8.75
C ILE A 105 9.65 -0.04 7.68
N ALA A 106 10.84 -0.62 7.89
CA ALA A 106 11.96 -0.51 6.96
C ALA A 106 11.68 -1.24 5.63
N GLY A 107 11.12 -2.45 5.69
CA GLY A 107 10.69 -3.24 4.54
C GLY A 107 9.57 -2.55 3.78
N GLY A 108 8.57 -2.01 4.49
CA GLY A 108 7.53 -1.19 3.89
C GLY A 108 8.07 0.05 3.18
N ALA A 109 9.01 0.77 3.81
CA ALA A 109 9.67 1.93 3.21
C ALA A 109 10.42 1.56 1.91
N LEU A 110 11.14 0.43 1.92
CA LEU A 110 11.85 -0.10 0.76
C LEU A 110 10.89 -0.48 -0.37
N VAL A 111 9.77 -1.13 -0.05
CA VAL A 111 8.73 -1.44 -1.05
C VAL A 111 8.11 -0.16 -1.58
N GLY A 112 7.87 0.84 -0.74
CA GLY A 112 7.41 2.17 -1.15
C GLY A 112 8.38 2.83 -2.15
N LEU A 113 9.69 2.71 -1.91
CA LEU A 113 10.72 3.18 -2.84
C LEU A 113 10.68 2.43 -4.18
N CYS A 114 10.56 1.10 -4.15
CA CYS A 114 10.38 0.31 -5.37
C CYS A 114 9.10 0.69 -6.11
N TYR A 115 8.01 0.93 -5.38
CA TYR A 115 6.73 1.35 -5.94
C TYR A 115 6.84 2.73 -6.62
N TYR A 116 7.56 3.69 -6.03
CA TYR A 116 7.90 4.95 -6.71
C TYR A 116 8.62 4.71 -8.04
N ALA A 117 9.66 3.87 -8.05
CA ALA A 117 10.42 3.58 -9.26
C ALA A 117 9.56 2.92 -10.34
N ILE A 118 8.69 1.97 -9.96
CA ILE A 118 7.75 1.33 -10.88
C ILE A 118 6.78 2.35 -11.45
N ASN A 119 6.24 3.26 -10.64
CA ASN A 119 5.33 4.29 -11.13
C ASN A 119 6.01 5.18 -12.17
N ILE A 120 7.20 5.71 -11.86
CA ILE A 120 7.87 6.68 -12.72
C ILE A 120 8.51 6.05 -13.96
N TYR A 121 8.98 4.80 -13.90
CA TYR A 121 9.72 4.18 -15.00
C TYR A 121 8.97 3.07 -15.74
N SER A 122 7.87 2.54 -15.19
CA SER A 122 7.05 1.51 -15.84
C SER A 122 5.63 1.98 -16.12
N VAL A 123 4.94 2.57 -15.13
CA VAL A 123 3.54 3.01 -15.31
C VAL A 123 3.44 4.19 -16.26
N THR A 124 4.42 5.09 -16.26
CA THR A 124 4.52 6.20 -17.24
C THR A 124 4.59 5.75 -18.69
N TYR A 125 4.97 4.50 -18.99
CA TYR A 125 4.86 3.96 -20.34
C TYR A 125 3.40 3.95 -20.85
N PHE A 126 2.45 3.68 -19.96
CA PHE A 126 1.02 3.66 -20.26
C PHE A 126 0.34 5.01 -19.97
N PHE A 127 0.79 5.68 -18.90
CA PHE A 127 0.25 6.94 -18.41
C PHE A 127 1.32 8.02 -18.45
N ASN A 128 1.69 8.47 -19.66
CA ASN A 128 2.85 9.36 -19.85
C ASN A 128 2.80 10.68 -19.07
N TRP A 129 1.60 11.18 -18.74
CA TRP A 129 1.40 12.38 -17.92
C TRP A 129 1.74 12.19 -16.44
N MET A 130 1.96 10.95 -15.97
CA MET A 130 2.40 10.71 -14.59
C MET A 130 3.87 11.08 -14.37
N PHE A 131 4.66 11.24 -15.44
CA PHE A 131 6.08 11.58 -15.34
C PHE A 131 6.29 12.96 -14.70
N GLN A 132 5.28 13.83 -14.77
CA GLN A 132 5.25 15.15 -14.14
C GLN A 132 5.31 15.09 -12.60
N LEU A 133 5.02 13.93 -12.01
CA LEU A 133 5.15 13.69 -10.57
C LEU A 133 6.55 13.18 -10.18
N GLU A 134 7.46 13.01 -11.13
CA GLU A 134 8.85 12.68 -10.84
C GLU A 134 9.48 13.72 -9.92
N GLY A 135 10.14 13.26 -8.87
CA GLY A 135 10.88 14.14 -7.97
C GLY A 135 10.98 13.60 -6.56
N ILE A 136 11.83 14.27 -5.77
CA ILE A 136 12.14 13.87 -4.40
C ILE A 136 10.89 13.82 -3.50
N TRP A 137 9.94 14.72 -3.70
CA TRP A 137 8.72 14.77 -2.88
C TRP A 137 7.80 13.59 -3.12
N PHE A 138 7.69 13.14 -4.38
CA PHE A 138 6.88 11.95 -4.69
C PHE A 138 7.58 10.69 -4.21
N LEU A 139 8.91 10.63 -4.31
CA LEU A 139 9.71 9.56 -3.69
C LEU A 139 9.45 9.49 -2.19
N LEU A 140 9.60 10.60 -1.47
CA LEU A 140 9.39 10.67 -0.02
C LEU A 140 7.95 10.30 0.37
N PHE A 141 6.96 10.74 -0.41
CA PHE A 141 5.56 10.37 -0.18
C PHE A 141 5.33 8.85 -0.29
N ASN A 142 5.88 8.20 -1.31
CA ASN A 142 5.77 6.76 -1.49
C ASN A 142 6.54 5.99 -0.40
N LEU A 143 7.74 6.47 -0.05
CA LEU A 143 8.55 5.90 1.03
C LEU A 143 7.80 5.97 2.38
N PHE A 144 7.21 7.13 2.69
CA PHE A 144 6.38 7.31 3.88
C PHE A 144 5.14 6.42 3.87
N THR A 145 4.42 6.35 2.76
CA THR A 145 3.21 5.53 2.61
C THR A 145 3.52 4.05 2.80
N GLY A 146 4.60 3.55 2.20
CA GLY A 146 5.05 2.16 2.37
C GLY A 146 5.48 1.87 3.82
N ALA A 147 6.24 2.78 4.44
CA ALA A 147 6.66 2.65 5.83
C ALA A 147 5.46 2.56 6.80
N LEU A 148 4.46 3.42 6.57
CA LEU A 148 3.23 3.45 7.36
C LEU A 148 2.40 2.18 7.16
N ALA A 149 2.24 1.71 5.91
CA ALA A 149 1.55 0.48 5.59
C ALA A 149 2.19 -0.75 6.28
N GLY A 150 3.51 -0.91 6.16
CA GLY A 150 4.24 -2.02 6.78
C GLY A 150 4.22 -1.95 8.32
N GLY A 151 4.39 -0.75 8.89
CA GLY A 151 4.30 -0.55 10.34
C GLY A 151 2.92 -0.85 10.91
N LEU A 152 1.85 -0.40 10.22
CA LEU A 152 0.47 -0.67 10.65
C LEU A 152 0.09 -2.15 10.48
N TYR A 153 0.58 -2.82 9.44
CA TYR A 153 0.35 -4.25 9.25
C TYR A 153 0.93 -5.04 10.42
N GLU A 154 2.22 -4.86 10.74
CA GLU A 154 2.86 -5.57 11.85
C GLU A 154 2.29 -5.19 13.22
N ALA A 155 1.79 -3.95 13.39
CA ALA A 155 1.11 -3.55 14.62
C ALA A 155 -0.27 -4.21 14.81
N LEU A 156 -0.94 -4.61 13.72
CA LEU A 156 -2.29 -5.17 13.74
C LEU A 156 -2.32 -6.70 13.56
N GLU A 157 -1.25 -7.30 13.01
CA GLU A 157 -1.16 -8.75 12.81
C GLU A 157 -1.33 -9.49 14.15
N ARG A 158 -2.16 -10.53 14.14
CA ARG A 158 -2.26 -11.48 15.25
C ARG A 158 -1.65 -12.81 14.86
N GLU A 159 -0.79 -13.34 15.72
CA GLU A 159 -0.20 -14.65 15.50
C GLU A 159 -1.26 -15.75 15.55
N GLN A 160 -1.67 -16.27 14.38
CA GLN A 160 -2.47 -17.48 14.29
C GLN A 160 -1.59 -18.63 13.81
N TRP A 161 -1.57 -19.70 14.60
CA TRP A 161 -0.85 -20.93 14.28
C TRP A 161 -1.86 -21.93 13.72
N SER A 162 -1.72 -22.32 12.45
CA SER A 162 -2.51 -23.42 11.91
C SER A 162 -1.91 -24.74 12.41
N ASP A 163 -2.50 -25.26 13.48
CA ASP A 163 -2.12 -26.54 14.05
C ASP A 163 -2.78 -27.65 13.22
N LYS A 164 -2.03 -28.36 12.35
CA LYS A 164 -2.55 -29.40 11.43
C LYS A 164 -3.41 -30.45 12.16
N LYS A 165 -3.15 -30.67 13.45
CA LYS A 165 -3.90 -31.60 14.30
C LYS A 165 -5.36 -31.20 14.52
N SER A 166 -5.66 -29.90 14.55
CA SER A 166 -7.03 -29.39 14.74
C SER A 166 -7.93 -29.58 13.51
N ALA A 167 -7.34 -29.63 12.30
CA ALA A 167 -8.06 -29.96 11.07
C ALA A 167 -8.40 -31.45 10.99
N GLN A 168 -7.47 -32.33 11.41
CA GLN A 168 -7.74 -33.78 11.54
C GLN A 168 -8.81 -34.09 12.60
N LEU A 169 -8.82 -33.37 13.72
CA LEU A 169 -9.84 -33.53 14.77
C LEU A 169 -11.23 -33.01 14.34
N ARG A 170 -11.32 -32.20 13.29
CA ARG A 170 -12.58 -31.67 12.73
C ARG A 170 -13.13 -32.46 11.54
N GLY A 171 -12.46 -33.55 11.13
CA GLY A 171 -12.98 -34.49 10.13
C GLY A 171 -13.20 -33.93 8.73
N LEU A 172 -12.49 -32.86 8.33
CA LEU A 172 -12.65 -32.27 7.01
C LEU A 172 -11.84 -33.07 5.96
N PRO A 173 -12.47 -33.49 4.84
CA PRO A 173 -11.79 -34.24 3.79
C PRO A 173 -10.78 -33.37 3.03
N HIS A 174 -9.71 -34.03 2.57
CA HIS A 174 -8.53 -33.48 1.89
C HIS A 174 -8.82 -32.87 0.52
#